data_AF-A0A9C8L9D1-F1
#
_entry.id   AF-A0A9C8L9D1-F1
#
_cell.length_a   1.000
_cell.length_b   1.000
_cell.length_c   1.000
_cell.angle_alpha   90.00
_cell.angle_beta   90.00
_cell.angle_gamma   90.00
#
_symmetry.space_group_name_H-M   'P 1'
#
loop_
_entity.id
_entity.type
_entity.pdbx_description
1 polymer ?
#
loop_
_entity_poly.entity_id
_entity_poly.type
_entity_poly.pdbx_seq_one_letter_code
_entity_poly.pdbx_strand_id
1 'polypeptide(L)'
;AALRELGGVAPEMPAAPTAPAVQPVTEREAEPEIAEPKRARPVVLAWSEDQETGIDLAKEKWIGQVREVTLGATAEDGGTRTKTVTVGGQATMPFLDFEGDTGHKPALAIEIQDRKPTDWSPLLMEVWGDVAHDPGEWARAAEEAGADLIVLRLSLTDENDEPNTPEHACEATRKVLDATGLPLIVLGPGQVDPDNELLVPVAEAASGERIVLGMCEEKNYRTIVAAALAHNQLVIARTAMDVNLAKQLNILISDMGLPLDRILMDPTCAAVGYGMEYGYSVMERLRLSALQGDSMTQLPMLVTVGEEAWRQKESKVGDDVPKPGESGRNGPSTGRR
;
A
#
# COMPACT_ATOMS: atom_id res chain seq x y z
N ALA A 1 12.07 -16.37 36.89
CA ALA A 1 11.13 -16.59 38.01
C ALA A 1 10.16 -17.75 37.78
N ALA A 2 9.74 -18.05 36.55
CA ALA A 2 8.86 -19.18 36.23
C ALA A 2 9.51 -20.60 36.19
N LEU A 3 10.79 -20.73 36.56
CA LEU A 3 11.54 -22.02 36.51
C LEU A 3 11.90 -22.56 37.90
N ARG A 4 11.42 -21.94 38.99
CA ARG A 4 11.67 -22.39 40.37
C ARG A 4 10.54 -23.20 41.00
N GLU A 5 9.38 -23.31 40.36
CA GLU A 5 8.27 -24.16 40.85
C GLU A 5 8.32 -25.62 40.39
N LEU A 6 9.30 -26.00 39.56
CA LEU A 6 9.43 -27.37 39.02
C LEU A 6 10.63 -28.17 39.58
N GLY A 7 11.20 -27.76 40.72
CA GLY A 7 12.16 -28.60 41.46
C GLY A 7 13.46 -28.97 40.72
N GLY A 8 13.80 -28.28 39.62
CA GLY A 8 15.00 -28.52 38.85
C GLY A 8 16.21 -27.72 39.36
N VAL A 9 17.33 -28.39 39.60
CA VAL A 9 18.62 -27.78 39.90
C VAL A 9 19.27 -27.32 38.58
N ALA A 10 19.69 -26.05 38.50
CA ALA A 10 20.42 -25.54 37.35
C ALA A 10 21.84 -26.15 37.31
N PRO A 11 22.29 -26.73 36.18
CA PRO A 11 23.64 -27.28 36.08
C PRO A 11 24.70 -26.17 36.04
N GLU A 12 25.79 -26.39 36.77
CA GLU A 12 26.95 -25.50 36.89
C GLU A 12 27.71 -25.41 35.55
N MET A 13 28.03 -24.20 35.10
CA MET A 13 28.77 -24.00 33.86
C MET A 13 30.24 -24.42 34.05
N PRO A 14 30.83 -25.23 33.16
CA PRO A 14 32.23 -25.64 33.27
C PRO A 14 33.17 -24.46 33.01
N ALA A 15 34.23 -24.37 33.82
CA ALA A 15 35.27 -23.36 33.70
C ALA A 15 36.01 -23.45 32.36
N ALA A 16 36.31 -22.29 31.76
CA ALA A 16 37.02 -22.18 30.50
C ALA A 16 38.49 -22.67 30.65
N PRO A 17 39.02 -23.44 29.67
CA PRO A 17 40.38 -23.95 29.74
C PRO A 17 41.40 -22.83 29.51
N THR A 18 42.44 -22.80 30.36
CA THR A 18 43.63 -21.94 30.19
C THR A 18 44.47 -22.40 29.01
N ALA A 19 44.74 -21.49 28.08
CA ALA A 19 45.57 -21.75 26.90
C ALA A 19 47.04 -22.00 27.26
N PRO A 20 47.72 -22.96 26.61
CA PRO A 20 49.14 -23.23 26.85
C PRO A 20 50.03 -22.13 26.24
N ALA A 21 51.19 -21.91 26.87
CA ALA A 21 52.19 -20.96 26.40
C ALA A 21 52.79 -21.37 25.04
N VAL A 22 52.79 -20.44 24.09
CA VAL A 22 53.31 -20.63 22.72
C VAL A 22 54.83 -20.60 22.74
N GLN A 23 55.47 -21.66 22.23
CA GLN A 23 56.92 -21.68 21.99
C GLN A 23 57.26 -20.90 20.71
N PRO A 24 58.40 -20.19 20.65
CA PRO A 24 58.80 -19.45 19.46
C PRO A 24 59.09 -20.41 18.30
N VAL A 25 58.49 -20.12 17.16
CA VAL A 25 58.63 -20.90 15.92
C VAL A 25 59.97 -20.54 15.26
N THR A 26 60.82 -21.53 15.03
CA THR A 26 62.00 -21.39 14.19
C THR A 26 61.59 -21.23 12.73
N GLU A 27 62.07 -20.16 12.09
CA GLU A 27 61.80 -19.84 10.70
C GLU A 27 62.36 -20.94 9.78
N ARG A 28 61.47 -21.63 9.05
CA ARG A 28 61.85 -22.58 8.00
C ARG A 28 62.11 -21.80 6.72
N GLU A 29 63.27 -22.01 6.10
CA GLU A 29 63.53 -21.53 4.74
C GLU A 29 62.50 -22.10 3.76
N ALA A 30 61.88 -21.22 2.97
CA ALA A 30 60.85 -21.57 2.01
C ALA A 30 61.45 -22.27 0.79
N GLU A 31 60.91 -23.44 0.43
CA GLU A 31 61.15 -24.04 -0.88
C GLU A 31 60.50 -23.18 -1.98
N PRO A 32 61.10 -23.11 -3.19
CA PRO A 32 60.58 -22.29 -4.27
C PRO A 32 59.25 -22.83 -4.79
N GLU A 33 58.24 -21.96 -4.76
CA GLU A 33 56.89 -22.22 -5.26
C GLU A 33 56.90 -22.33 -6.80
N ILE A 34 56.57 -23.50 -7.33
CA ILE A 34 56.40 -23.70 -8.77
C ILE A 34 55.02 -23.14 -9.15
N ALA A 35 55.01 -21.93 -9.74
CA ALA A 35 53.78 -21.29 -10.19
C ALA A 35 53.11 -22.11 -11.30
N GLU A 36 51.89 -22.59 -11.03
CA GLU A 36 51.05 -23.19 -12.08
C GLU A 36 50.78 -22.16 -13.19
N PRO A 37 50.79 -22.58 -14.47
CA PRO A 37 50.54 -21.65 -15.57
C PRO A 37 49.12 -21.10 -15.46
N LYS A 38 49.02 -19.78 -15.31
CA LYS A 38 47.74 -19.06 -15.29
C LYS A 38 46.91 -19.47 -16.51
N ARG A 39 45.75 -20.11 -16.27
CA ARG A 39 44.77 -20.38 -17.34
C ARG A 39 44.51 -19.08 -18.10
N ALA A 40 44.79 -19.09 -19.41
CA ALA A 40 44.49 -17.97 -20.27
C ALA A 40 42.99 -17.66 -20.16
N ARG A 41 42.65 -16.39 -19.95
CA ARG A 41 41.26 -15.95 -19.99
C ARG A 41 40.71 -16.28 -21.38
N PRO A 42 39.50 -16.85 -21.50
CA PRO A 42 38.90 -17.07 -22.80
C PRO A 42 38.88 -15.76 -23.58
N VAL A 43 39.22 -15.83 -24.86
CA VAL A 43 39.16 -14.67 -25.75
C VAL A 43 37.70 -14.29 -25.90
N VAL A 44 37.31 -13.17 -25.31
CA VAL A 44 36.00 -12.57 -25.52
C VAL A 44 36.06 -11.89 -26.88
N LEU A 45 35.29 -12.37 -27.84
CA LEU A 45 35.16 -11.74 -29.16
C LEU A 45 34.58 -10.33 -28.97
N ALA A 46 35.00 -9.39 -29.83
CA ALA A 46 34.42 -8.06 -29.85
C ALA A 46 32.93 -8.16 -30.22
N TRP A 47 32.09 -7.42 -29.50
CA TRP A 47 30.66 -7.32 -29.79
C TRP A 47 30.45 -6.82 -31.23
N SER A 48 29.50 -7.42 -31.96
CA SER A 48 29.08 -7.01 -33.31
C SER A 48 27.56 -7.06 -33.42
N GLU A 49 26.95 -6.04 -34.05
CA GLU A 49 25.50 -5.97 -34.32
C GLU A 49 24.97 -7.20 -35.07
N ASP A 50 25.79 -7.82 -35.94
CA ASP A 50 25.40 -9.00 -36.74
C ASP A 50 25.22 -10.30 -35.92
N GLN A 51 25.55 -10.31 -34.62
CA GLN A 51 25.32 -11.45 -33.71
C GLN A 51 24.00 -11.36 -32.93
N GLU A 52 23.29 -10.23 -33.02
CA GLU A 52 21.88 -10.12 -32.64
C GLU A 52 21.06 -10.51 -33.88
N THR A 53 20.21 -11.54 -33.91
CA THR A 53 19.10 -11.79 -33.01
C THR A 53 18.64 -13.25 -33.17
N GLY A 54 19.08 -14.14 -32.29
CA GLY A 54 18.49 -15.48 -32.10
C GLY A 54 17.81 -15.63 -30.74
N ILE A 55 17.62 -14.52 -30.01
CA ILE A 55 17.10 -14.53 -28.65
C ILE A 55 15.59 -14.30 -28.72
N ASP A 56 14.84 -15.39 -28.61
CA ASP A 56 13.41 -15.32 -28.39
C ASP A 56 13.15 -14.85 -26.96
N LEU A 57 12.43 -13.72 -26.82
CA LEU A 57 11.98 -13.27 -25.51
C LEU A 57 11.04 -14.31 -24.91
N ALA A 58 11.33 -14.75 -23.69
CA ALA A 58 10.43 -15.61 -22.94
C ALA A 58 9.14 -14.83 -22.67
N LYS A 59 8.02 -15.35 -23.16
CA LYS A 59 6.69 -14.78 -22.98
C LYS A 59 5.84 -15.77 -22.21
N GLU A 60 5.32 -15.34 -21.07
CA GLU A 60 4.33 -16.12 -20.35
C GLU A 60 2.96 -16.01 -21.03
N LYS A 61 2.15 -17.07 -20.88
CA LYS A 61 0.78 -17.09 -21.38
C LYS A 61 -0.20 -17.05 -20.21
N TRP A 62 -0.77 -15.89 -19.99
CA TRP A 62 -1.77 -15.66 -18.96
C TRP A 62 -3.17 -16.01 -19.47
N ILE A 63 -3.99 -16.62 -18.62
CA ILE A 63 -5.38 -16.99 -18.96
C ILE A 63 -6.41 -16.08 -18.30
N GLY A 64 -5.99 -15.39 -17.25
CA GLY A 64 -6.80 -14.44 -16.51
C GLY A 64 -6.39 -13.00 -16.76
N GLN A 65 -7.25 -12.08 -16.35
CA GLN A 65 -7.09 -10.65 -16.48
C GLN A 65 -7.69 -9.99 -15.24
N VAL A 66 -7.08 -8.91 -14.76
CA VAL A 66 -7.70 -8.10 -13.71
C VAL A 66 -8.88 -7.33 -14.28
N ARG A 67 -10.01 -7.40 -13.58
CA ARG A 67 -11.26 -6.75 -13.95
C ARG A 67 -11.08 -5.24 -14.05
N GLU A 68 -11.82 -4.64 -14.97
CA GLU A 68 -11.96 -3.20 -15.04
C GLU A 68 -13.01 -2.74 -14.04
N VAL A 69 -12.66 -1.71 -13.28
CA VAL A 69 -13.55 -1.05 -12.33
C VAL A 69 -13.54 0.43 -12.68
N THR A 70 -14.69 0.96 -13.07
CA THR A 70 -14.88 2.38 -13.33
C THR A 70 -15.30 3.07 -12.03
N LEU A 71 -14.83 4.29 -11.76
CA LEU A 71 -15.14 5.10 -10.58
C LEU A 71 -15.74 6.43 -11.04
N GLY A 72 -16.73 6.91 -10.29
CA GLY A 72 -17.48 8.11 -10.64
C GLY A 72 -18.58 7.86 -11.66
N ALA A 73 -19.48 8.84 -11.79
CA ALA A 73 -20.57 8.85 -12.76
C ALA A 73 -20.72 10.26 -13.33
N THR A 74 -20.78 10.36 -14.66
CA THR A 74 -21.02 11.65 -15.33
C THR A 74 -22.50 11.98 -15.36
N ALA A 75 -22.85 13.15 -15.90
CA ALA A 75 -24.24 13.52 -16.14
C ALA A 75 -24.99 12.50 -17.03
N GLU A 76 -24.30 11.81 -17.94
CA GLU A 76 -24.91 10.76 -18.78
C GLU A 76 -25.23 9.48 -17.98
N ASP A 77 -24.50 9.25 -16.89
CA ASP A 77 -24.65 8.09 -16.00
C ASP A 77 -25.53 8.41 -14.76
N GLY A 78 -26.01 9.64 -14.64
CA GLY A 78 -26.83 10.12 -13.51
C GLY A 78 -26.05 10.69 -12.32
N GLY A 79 -24.75 10.93 -12.47
CA GLY A 79 -23.92 11.63 -11.48
C GLY A 79 -23.56 13.05 -11.90
N THR A 80 -22.63 13.69 -11.20
CA THR A 80 -22.20 15.07 -11.48
C THR A 80 -20.70 15.19 -11.77
N ARG A 81 -19.97 14.08 -11.86
CA ARG A 81 -18.55 14.08 -12.17
C ARG A 81 -18.29 14.59 -13.59
N THR A 82 -17.17 15.27 -13.80
CA THR A 82 -16.77 15.76 -15.13
C THR A 82 -16.09 14.66 -15.96
N LYS A 83 -15.53 13.65 -15.30
CA LYS A 83 -14.94 12.46 -15.91
C LYS A 83 -15.09 11.26 -14.98
N THR A 84 -15.00 10.06 -15.56
CA THR A 84 -14.81 8.82 -14.80
C THR A 84 -13.34 8.40 -14.82
N VAL A 85 -12.96 7.51 -13.89
CA VAL A 85 -11.64 6.88 -13.88
C VAL A 85 -11.83 5.37 -13.89
N THR A 86 -11.27 4.69 -14.89
CA THR A 86 -11.29 3.23 -14.97
C THR A 86 -9.90 2.66 -14.63
N VAL A 87 -9.86 1.71 -13.70
CA VAL A 87 -8.65 1.00 -13.27
C VAL A 87 -8.79 -0.49 -13.54
N GLY A 88 -7.67 -1.21 -13.61
CA GLY A 88 -7.64 -2.64 -13.92
C GLY A 88 -7.37 -2.93 -15.39
N GLY A 89 -7.84 -4.06 -15.89
CA GLY A 89 -7.66 -4.48 -17.28
C GLY A 89 -6.33 -5.19 -17.58
N GLN A 90 -5.40 -5.30 -16.63
CA GLN A 90 -4.11 -5.94 -16.91
C GLN A 90 -4.28 -7.45 -17.20
N ALA A 91 -3.79 -7.90 -18.34
CA ALA A 91 -3.67 -9.30 -18.74
C ALA A 91 -2.21 -9.81 -18.69
N THR A 92 -1.33 -9.07 -18.02
CA THR A 92 0.09 -9.41 -17.81
C THR A 92 0.60 -8.83 -16.48
N MET A 93 1.85 -9.16 -16.13
CA MET A 93 2.57 -8.56 -15.01
C MET A 93 2.86 -7.06 -15.26
N PRO A 94 3.00 -6.24 -14.20
CA PRO A 94 3.15 -4.79 -14.36
C PRO A 94 4.28 -4.40 -15.32
N PHE A 95 3.94 -3.59 -16.33
CA PHE A 95 4.87 -3.03 -17.32
C PHE A 95 5.54 -4.07 -18.25
N LEU A 96 5.02 -5.30 -18.36
CA LEU A 96 5.50 -6.31 -19.32
C LEU A 96 4.59 -6.34 -20.58
N ASP A 97 4.49 -5.20 -21.27
CA ASP A 97 3.66 -5.02 -22.46
C ASP A 97 4.07 -5.89 -23.67
N PHE A 98 5.30 -6.42 -23.66
CA PHE A 98 5.79 -7.34 -24.68
C PHE A 98 5.10 -8.74 -24.65
N GLU A 99 4.46 -9.10 -23.54
CA GLU A 99 3.79 -10.39 -23.34
C GLU A 99 2.28 -10.30 -23.03
N GLY A 100 1.71 -9.10 -22.88
CA GLY A 100 0.26 -8.94 -22.77
C GLY A 100 -0.18 -7.49 -22.56
N ASP A 101 -1.49 -7.27 -22.48
CA ASP A 101 -2.06 -5.94 -22.25
C ASP A 101 -1.83 -5.50 -20.80
N THR A 102 -1.25 -4.31 -20.61
CA THR A 102 -1.01 -3.71 -19.28
C THR A 102 -2.23 -2.95 -18.74
N GLY A 103 -3.35 -2.96 -19.47
CA GLY A 103 -4.62 -2.40 -19.06
C GLY A 103 -4.56 -0.88 -18.87
N HIS A 104 -5.39 -0.38 -17.95
CA HIS A 104 -5.39 1.02 -17.57
C HIS A 104 -4.16 1.38 -16.73
N LYS A 105 -3.67 2.61 -16.92
CA LYS A 105 -2.60 3.18 -16.09
C LYS A 105 -3.05 3.23 -14.62
N PRO A 106 -2.13 3.05 -13.66
CA PRO A 106 -2.43 3.31 -12.25
C PRO A 106 -2.93 4.75 -12.07
N ALA A 107 -4.00 4.92 -11.30
CA ALA A 107 -4.54 6.24 -10.95
C ALA A 107 -3.97 6.71 -9.61
N LEU A 108 -3.73 8.02 -9.49
CA LEU A 108 -3.23 8.64 -8.26
C LEU A 108 -4.37 9.37 -7.53
N ALA A 109 -4.63 8.99 -6.29
CA ALA A 109 -5.57 9.70 -5.43
C ALA A 109 -4.81 10.52 -4.38
N ILE A 110 -5.28 11.74 -4.10
CA ILE A 110 -4.77 12.57 -3.01
C ILE A 110 -5.76 12.52 -1.84
N GLU A 111 -5.22 12.25 -0.64
CA GLU A 111 -5.98 12.24 0.60
C GLU A 111 -6.17 13.66 1.14
N ILE A 112 -7.42 13.97 1.48
CA ILE A 112 -7.87 15.13 2.23
C ILE A 112 -8.69 14.66 3.44
N GLN A 113 -8.90 15.53 4.41
CA GLN A 113 -9.75 15.25 5.57
C GLN A 113 -10.90 16.25 5.68
N ASP A 114 -11.97 15.84 6.36
CA ASP A 114 -13.14 16.65 6.69
C ASP A 114 -12.88 17.69 7.79
N ARG A 115 -11.68 17.69 8.37
CA ARG A 115 -11.10 18.74 9.21
C ARG A 115 -9.59 18.81 9.03
N LYS A 116 -8.96 19.87 9.52
CA LYS A 116 -7.50 19.98 9.49
C LYS A 116 -6.87 18.94 10.44
N PRO A 117 -6.01 18.03 9.94
CA PRO A 117 -5.36 17.05 10.79
C PRO A 117 -4.30 17.70 11.68
N THR A 118 -4.25 17.26 12.94
CA THR A 118 -3.29 17.76 13.94
C THR A 118 -2.09 16.84 14.13
N ASP A 119 -2.14 15.62 13.58
CA ASP A 119 -1.16 14.55 13.74
C ASP A 119 -0.30 14.30 12.49
N TRP A 120 -0.62 14.99 11.38
CA TRP A 120 0.13 14.95 10.14
C TRP A 120 1.48 15.66 10.25
N SER A 121 2.40 15.32 9.34
CA SER A 121 3.72 15.94 9.28
C SER A 121 3.59 17.46 9.08
N PRO A 122 4.28 18.31 9.88
CA PRO A 122 4.27 19.75 9.67
C PRO A 122 4.71 20.16 8.26
N LEU A 123 5.65 19.43 7.67
CA LEU A 123 6.12 19.65 6.29
C LEU A 123 4.99 19.43 5.27
N LEU A 124 4.16 18.41 5.48
CA LEU A 124 3.00 18.15 4.63
C LEU A 124 1.94 19.25 4.83
N MET A 125 1.74 19.70 6.06
CA MET A 125 0.81 20.79 6.37
C MET A 125 1.28 22.15 5.84
N GLU A 126 2.58 22.40 5.72
CA GLU A 126 3.12 23.61 5.09
C GLU A 126 2.79 23.66 3.59
N VAL A 127 2.85 22.51 2.90
CA VAL A 127 2.51 22.40 1.48
C VAL A 127 1.03 22.71 1.23
N TRP A 128 0.14 22.19 2.07
CA TRP A 128 -1.30 22.44 1.90
C TRP A 128 -1.72 23.82 2.45
N GLY A 129 -1.09 24.30 3.51
CA GLY A 129 -1.39 25.59 4.10
C GLY A 129 -2.85 25.69 4.58
N ASP A 130 -3.52 26.78 4.24
CA ASP A 130 -4.84 27.11 4.79
C ASP A 130 -5.98 26.31 4.15
N VAL A 131 -5.81 25.77 2.94
CA VAL A 131 -6.89 24.99 2.27
C VAL A 131 -7.26 23.75 3.06
N ALA A 132 -6.34 23.24 3.91
CA ALA A 132 -6.59 22.07 4.75
C ALA A 132 -7.65 22.30 5.84
N HIS A 133 -8.14 23.53 6.04
CA HIS A 133 -9.26 23.83 6.92
C HIS A 133 -10.63 23.61 6.25
N ASP A 134 -10.67 23.46 4.92
CA ASP A 134 -11.91 23.34 4.16
C ASP A 134 -11.82 22.18 3.16
N PRO A 135 -12.59 21.10 3.33
CA PRO A 135 -12.46 19.93 2.46
C PRO A 135 -12.78 20.23 0.99
N GLY A 136 -13.61 21.23 0.69
CA GLY A 136 -13.89 21.63 -0.69
C GLY A 136 -12.73 22.38 -1.33
N GLU A 137 -12.14 23.35 -0.62
CA GLU A 137 -10.94 24.04 -1.09
C GLU A 137 -9.75 23.09 -1.20
N TRP A 138 -9.60 22.16 -0.24
CA TRP A 138 -8.56 21.15 -0.28
C TRP A 138 -8.72 20.20 -1.47
N ALA A 139 -9.95 19.77 -1.78
CA ALA A 139 -10.23 18.95 -2.96
C ALA A 139 -9.84 19.66 -4.26
N ARG A 140 -10.13 20.96 -4.38
CA ARG A 140 -9.73 21.75 -5.56
C ARG A 140 -8.21 21.87 -5.67
N ALA A 141 -7.53 22.16 -4.57
CA ALA A 141 -6.06 22.20 -4.54
C ALA A 141 -5.43 20.85 -4.89
N ALA A 142 -6.03 19.75 -4.46
CA ALA A 142 -5.60 18.39 -4.81
C ALA A 142 -5.81 18.09 -6.30
N GLU A 143 -6.93 18.49 -6.89
CA GLU A 143 -7.16 18.40 -8.34
C GLU A 143 -6.12 19.21 -9.13
N GLU A 144 -5.84 20.46 -8.70
CA GLU A 144 -4.80 21.32 -9.31
C GLU A 144 -3.39 20.74 -9.16
N ALA A 145 -3.12 20.00 -8.09
CA ALA A 145 -1.87 19.26 -7.87
C ALA A 145 -1.74 17.99 -8.73
N GLY A 146 -2.76 17.66 -9.54
CA GLY A 146 -2.72 16.55 -10.49
C GLY A 146 -3.33 15.25 -9.97
N ALA A 147 -4.22 15.30 -8.99
CA ALA A 147 -4.99 14.13 -8.58
C ALA A 147 -5.87 13.59 -9.71
N ASP A 148 -5.92 12.26 -9.85
CA ASP A 148 -6.92 11.59 -10.68
C ASP A 148 -8.24 11.37 -9.92
N LEU A 149 -8.14 11.18 -8.60
CA LEU A 149 -9.25 11.00 -7.67
C LEU A 149 -9.00 11.75 -6.35
N ILE A 150 -10.07 12.04 -5.62
CA ILE A 150 -9.99 12.52 -4.25
C ILE A 150 -10.29 11.39 -3.28
N VAL A 151 -9.51 11.28 -2.21
CA VAL A 151 -9.83 10.45 -1.03
C VAL A 151 -10.20 11.39 0.10
N LEU A 152 -11.48 11.42 0.48
CA LEU A 152 -11.93 12.09 1.69
C LEU A 152 -11.89 11.09 2.84
N ARG A 153 -11.00 11.29 3.81
CA ARG A 153 -11.00 10.53 5.06
C ARG A 153 -11.75 11.32 6.13
N LEU A 154 -12.79 10.68 6.68
CA LEU A 154 -13.57 11.23 7.79
C LEU A 154 -12.80 11.06 9.09
N SER A 155 -12.74 12.13 9.89
CA SER A 155 -12.10 12.11 11.20
C SER A 155 -12.99 11.38 12.22
N LEU A 156 -12.36 10.83 13.26
CA LEU A 156 -13.10 10.23 14.37
C LEU A 156 -13.80 11.30 15.22
N THR A 157 -13.14 12.45 15.37
CA THR A 157 -13.59 13.57 16.19
C THR A 157 -13.49 14.89 15.43
N ASP A 158 -14.28 15.87 15.87
CA ASP A 158 -14.22 17.25 15.41
C ASP A 158 -12.98 17.99 15.98
N GLU A 159 -12.91 19.30 15.79
CA GLU A 159 -11.81 20.14 16.33
C GLU A 159 -11.83 20.30 17.85
N ASN A 160 -12.95 19.96 18.51
CA ASN A 160 -13.14 20.04 19.97
C ASN A 160 -13.01 18.68 20.66
N ASP A 161 -12.55 17.65 19.93
CA ASP A 161 -12.47 16.25 20.38
C ASP A 161 -13.83 15.59 20.66
N GLU A 162 -14.92 16.14 20.13
CA GLU A 162 -16.25 15.52 20.18
C GLU A 162 -16.41 14.52 19.03
N PRO A 163 -17.18 13.43 19.19
CA PRO A 163 -17.41 12.46 18.11
C PRO A 163 -17.92 13.12 16.82
N ASN A 164 -17.35 12.72 15.69
CA ASN A 164 -17.85 13.14 14.39
C ASN A 164 -19.29 12.66 14.18
N THR A 165 -20.06 13.38 13.36
CA THR A 165 -21.49 13.15 13.19
C THR A 165 -21.83 12.79 11.74
N PRO A 166 -22.89 12.00 11.52
CA PRO A 166 -23.41 11.75 10.17
C PRO A 166 -23.66 13.03 9.36
N GLU A 167 -24.22 14.05 10.00
CA GLU A 167 -24.53 15.33 9.36
C GLU A 167 -23.28 16.01 8.82
N HIS A 168 -22.22 16.08 9.63
CA HIS A 168 -20.92 16.65 9.23
C HIS A 168 -20.27 15.83 8.11
N ALA A 169 -20.25 14.50 8.23
CA ALA A 169 -19.70 13.61 7.20
C ALA A 169 -20.41 13.79 5.85
N CYS A 170 -21.74 13.89 5.84
CA CYS A 170 -22.51 14.15 4.63
C CYS A 170 -22.28 15.55 4.07
N GLU A 171 -22.16 16.57 4.93
CA GLU A 171 -21.84 17.94 4.51
C GLU A 171 -20.46 18.02 3.86
N ALA A 172 -19.43 17.46 4.49
CA ALA A 172 -18.08 17.40 3.94
C ALA A 172 -18.05 16.66 2.60
N THR A 173 -18.75 15.52 2.50
CA THR A 173 -18.86 14.75 1.25
C THR A 173 -19.48 15.59 0.13
N ARG A 174 -20.63 16.25 0.38
CA ARG A 174 -21.29 17.12 -0.60
C ARG A 174 -20.40 18.28 -1.01
N LYS A 175 -19.72 18.90 -0.06
CA LYS A 175 -18.81 20.01 -0.30
C LYS A 175 -17.65 19.63 -1.21
N VAL A 176 -17.09 18.43 -1.05
CA VAL A 176 -16.07 17.89 -1.96
C VAL A 176 -16.66 17.62 -3.35
N LEU A 177 -17.82 16.95 -3.41
CA LEU A 177 -18.50 16.67 -4.68
C LEU A 177 -18.80 17.97 -5.46
N ASP A 178 -19.23 19.03 -4.80
CA ASP A 178 -19.52 20.32 -5.42
C ASP A 178 -18.25 21.08 -5.84
N ALA A 179 -17.12 20.85 -5.16
CA ALA A 179 -15.89 21.60 -5.37
C ALA A 179 -14.99 21.06 -6.49
N THR A 180 -15.06 19.77 -6.80
CA THR A 180 -14.25 19.09 -7.83
C THR A 180 -15.11 18.26 -8.77
N GLY A 181 -14.67 18.08 -10.01
CA GLY A 181 -15.28 17.16 -10.97
C GLY A 181 -14.76 15.72 -10.90
N LEU A 182 -13.75 15.45 -10.06
CA LEU A 182 -13.10 14.14 -9.97
C LEU A 182 -13.96 13.10 -9.26
N PRO A 183 -13.78 11.79 -9.57
CA PRO A 183 -14.32 10.71 -8.76
C PRO A 183 -13.83 10.77 -7.30
N LEU A 184 -14.70 10.34 -6.38
CA LEU A 184 -14.50 10.43 -4.94
C LEU A 184 -14.45 9.04 -4.28
N ILE A 185 -13.48 8.86 -3.39
CA ILE A 185 -13.39 7.77 -2.42
C ILE A 185 -13.67 8.39 -1.04
N VAL A 186 -14.58 7.81 -0.27
CA VAL A 186 -14.83 8.22 1.12
C VAL A 186 -14.44 7.10 2.07
N LEU A 187 -13.52 7.41 2.98
CA LEU A 187 -13.02 6.50 4.00
C LEU A 187 -13.53 6.92 5.37
N GLY A 188 -14.02 5.97 6.16
CA GLY A 188 -14.32 6.19 7.56
C GLY A 188 -13.04 6.37 8.42
N PRO A 189 -13.20 6.71 9.71
CA PRO A 189 -12.10 6.88 10.66
C PRO A 189 -11.35 5.58 11.01
N GLY A 190 -11.88 4.41 10.63
CA GLY A 190 -11.23 3.10 10.78
C GLY A 190 -11.65 2.32 12.02
N GLN A 191 -12.68 2.76 12.73
CA GLN A 191 -13.30 2.00 13.83
C GLN A 191 -14.66 1.49 13.37
N VAL A 192 -14.95 0.22 13.66
CA VAL A 192 -16.16 -0.48 13.16
C VAL A 192 -17.46 0.30 13.38
N ASP A 193 -17.71 0.79 14.59
CA ASP A 193 -18.97 1.46 14.90
C ASP A 193 -19.05 2.85 14.25
N PRO A 194 -18.05 3.75 14.41
CA PRO A 194 -18.02 5.02 13.68
C PRO A 194 -18.05 4.88 12.15
N ASP A 195 -17.34 3.92 11.57
CA ASP A 195 -17.36 3.68 10.11
C ASP A 195 -18.79 3.38 9.64
N ASN A 196 -19.50 2.51 10.35
CA ASN A 196 -20.88 2.18 10.03
C ASN A 196 -21.83 3.37 10.20
N GLU A 197 -21.67 4.13 11.27
CA GLU A 197 -22.51 5.29 11.59
C GLU A 197 -22.36 6.41 10.57
N LEU A 198 -21.13 6.68 10.12
CA LEU A 198 -20.82 7.78 9.21
C LEU A 198 -20.99 7.41 7.74
N LEU A 199 -20.58 6.21 7.32
CA LEU A 199 -20.56 5.85 5.90
C LEU A 199 -21.95 5.52 5.34
N VAL A 200 -22.88 5.04 6.18
CA VAL A 200 -24.24 4.71 5.72
C VAL A 200 -24.99 5.96 5.23
N PRO A 201 -25.05 7.08 5.98
CA PRO A 201 -25.67 8.31 5.50
C PRO A 201 -24.87 8.98 4.36
N VAL A 202 -23.54 8.84 4.34
CA VAL A 202 -22.71 9.29 3.21
C VAL A 202 -23.10 8.58 1.91
N ALA A 203 -23.37 7.28 1.97
CA ALA A 203 -23.81 6.51 0.81
C ALA A 203 -25.09 7.11 0.19
N GLU A 204 -26.07 7.45 1.03
CA GLU A 204 -27.31 8.10 0.61
C GLU A 204 -27.05 9.50 0.06
N ALA A 205 -26.26 10.32 0.77
CA ALA A 205 -25.94 11.69 0.39
C ALA A 205 -25.22 11.80 -0.95
N ALA A 206 -24.46 10.78 -1.34
CA ALA A 206 -23.72 10.70 -2.61
C ALA A 206 -24.35 9.72 -3.61
N SER A 207 -25.66 9.45 -3.50
CA SER A 207 -26.35 8.58 -4.44
C SER A 207 -26.33 9.17 -5.86
N GLY A 208 -26.06 8.34 -6.86
CA GLY A 208 -25.87 8.76 -8.25
C GLY A 208 -24.42 9.09 -8.63
N GLU A 209 -23.57 9.46 -7.67
CA GLU A 209 -22.16 9.84 -7.94
C GLU A 209 -21.23 8.65 -8.14
N ARG A 210 -21.68 7.44 -7.77
CA ARG A 210 -20.94 6.20 -7.91
C ARG A 210 -19.55 6.26 -7.24
N ILE A 211 -19.53 6.82 -6.03
CA ILE A 211 -18.34 6.91 -5.15
C ILE A 211 -17.90 5.55 -4.64
N VAL A 212 -16.69 5.48 -4.10
CA VAL A 212 -16.16 4.30 -3.43
C VAL A 212 -16.21 4.49 -1.91
N LEU A 213 -16.80 3.54 -1.19
CA LEU A 213 -16.85 3.54 0.27
C LEU A 213 -15.81 2.58 0.86
N GLY A 214 -15.17 2.97 1.95
CA GLY A 214 -14.22 2.10 2.64
C GLY A 214 -14.00 2.47 4.11
N MET A 215 -13.42 1.58 4.91
CA MET A 215 -12.91 0.26 4.51
C MET A 215 -13.87 -0.86 4.95
N CYS A 216 -14.21 -1.75 4.02
CA CYS A 216 -14.84 -3.02 4.38
C CYS A 216 -13.79 -3.97 4.94
N GLU A 217 -14.01 -4.43 6.16
CA GLU A 217 -13.26 -5.50 6.82
C GLU A 217 -14.23 -6.62 7.23
N GLU A 218 -13.72 -7.78 7.66
CA GLU A 218 -14.54 -8.93 8.07
C GLU A 218 -15.66 -8.57 9.08
N LYS A 219 -15.39 -7.61 9.97
CA LYS A 219 -16.29 -7.22 11.05
C LYS A 219 -17.41 -6.27 10.63
N ASN A 220 -17.23 -5.46 9.59
CA ASN A 220 -18.14 -4.37 9.22
C ASN A 220 -18.62 -4.38 7.76
N TYR A 221 -18.06 -5.25 6.89
CA TYR A 221 -18.38 -5.25 5.45
C TYR A 221 -19.88 -5.30 5.16
N ARG A 222 -20.67 -6.03 5.97
CA ARG A 222 -22.11 -6.21 5.71
C ARG A 222 -22.86 -4.89 5.65
N THR A 223 -22.58 -3.99 6.59
CA THR A 223 -23.25 -2.69 6.68
C THR A 223 -22.86 -1.79 5.51
N ILE A 224 -21.57 -1.68 5.25
CA ILE A 224 -21.03 -0.82 4.18
C ILE A 224 -21.46 -1.34 2.79
N VAL A 225 -21.42 -2.65 2.56
CA VAL A 225 -21.88 -3.27 1.30
C VAL A 225 -23.38 -3.08 1.10
N ALA A 226 -24.19 -3.21 2.14
CA ALA A 226 -25.62 -2.97 2.03
C ALA A 226 -25.93 -1.51 1.63
N ALA A 227 -25.23 -0.54 2.22
CA ALA A 227 -25.35 0.87 1.85
C ALA A 227 -24.89 1.11 0.40
N ALA A 228 -23.74 0.53 0.01
CA ALA A 228 -23.23 0.64 -1.34
C ALA A 228 -24.19 0.04 -2.39
N LEU A 229 -24.82 -1.09 -2.09
CA LEU A 229 -25.86 -1.69 -2.94
C LEU A 229 -27.07 -0.77 -3.11
N ALA A 230 -27.58 -0.23 -2.00
CA ALA A 230 -28.75 0.65 -2.00
C ALA A 230 -28.56 1.92 -2.86
N HIS A 231 -27.33 2.43 -2.93
CA HIS A 231 -27.02 3.70 -3.61
C HIS A 231 -26.12 3.56 -4.85
N ASN A 232 -25.97 2.34 -5.39
CA ASN A 232 -25.19 2.04 -6.59
C ASN A 232 -23.71 2.49 -6.53
N GLN A 233 -23.03 2.25 -5.40
CA GLN A 233 -21.64 2.65 -5.13
C GLN A 233 -20.66 1.47 -5.04
N LEU A 234 -19.36 1.74 -5.00
CA LEU A 234 -18.32 0.70 -4.88
C LEU A 234 -17.87 0.56 -3.43
N VAL A 235 -17.12 -0.50 -3.16
CA VAL A 235 -16.47 -0.70 -1.86
C VAL A 235 -14.99 -1.03 -2.00
N ILE A 236 -14.21 -0.72 -0.96
CA ILE A 236 -12.84 -1.20 -0.79
C ILE A 236 -12.82 -2.32 0.24
N ALA A 237 -12.37 -3.50 -0.16
CA ALA A 237 -12.17 -4.68 0.67
C ALA A 237 -10.75 -4.70 1.25
N ARG A 238 -10.60 -4.30 2.51
CA ARG A 238 -9.28 -4.22 3.18
C ARG A 238 -8.97 -5.50 3.96
N THR A 239 -7.77 -6.02 3.80
CA THR A 239 -7.26 -7.19 4.53
C THR A 239 -5.81 -7.04 4.95
N ALA A 240 -5.42 -7.74 6.01
CA ALA A 240 -4.09 -7.61 6.61
C ALA A 240 -3.04 -8.49 5.90
N MET A 241 -2.53 -8.03 4.75
CA MET A 241 -1.39 -8.63 4.03
C MET A 241 -1.45 -10.16 3.90
N ASP A 242 -2.62 -10.71 3.57
CA ASP A 242 -2.80 -12.15 3.40
C ASP A 242 -3.68 -12.46 2.19
N VAL A 243 -3.17 -13.30 1.30
CA VAL A 243 -3.82 -13.68 0.04
C VAL A 243 -5.16 -14.41 0.27
N ASN A 244 -5.23 -15.25 1.30
CA ASN A 244 -6.44 -16.02 1.60
C ASN A 244 -7.49 -15.13 2.24
N LEU A 245 -7.10 -14.25 3.17
CA LEU A 245 -8.02 -13.27 3.76
C LEU A 245 -8.61 -12.36 2.67
N ALA A 246 -7.78 -11.86 1.75
CA ALA A 246 -8.23 -11.06 0.61
C ALA A 246 -9.28 -11.81 -0.23
N LYS A 247 -8.99 -13.06 -0.61
CA LYS A 247 -9.94 -13.92 -1.34
C LYS A 247 -11.24 -14.14 -0.56
N GLN A 248 -11.14 -14.46 0.74
CA GLN A 248 -12.29 -14.72 1.59
C GLN A 248 -13.18 -13.48 1.72
N LEU A 249 -12.60 -12.30 1.94
CA LEU A 249 -13.38 -11.07 2.03
C LEU A 249 -14.07 -10.73 0.71
N ASN A 250 -13.40 -10.91 -0.43
CA ASN A 250 -14.00 -10.70 -1.75
C ASN A 250 -15.19 -11.65 -2.00
N ILE A 251 -15.07 -12.92 -1.59
CA ILE A 251 -16.19 -13.89 -1.63
C ILE A 251 -17.35 -13.40 -0.76
N LEU A 252 -17.08 -13.04 0.49
CA LEU A 252 -18.12 -12.60 1.43
C LEU A 252 -18.87 -11.35 0.92
N ILE A 253 -18.15 -10.39 0.32
CA ILE A 253 -18.76 -9.20 -0.27
C ILE A 253 -19.59 -9.57 -1.51
N SER A 254 -19.06 -10.43 -2.40
CA SER A 254 -19.78 -10.87 -3.60
C SER A 254 -21.02 -11.69 -3.28
N ASP A 255 -20.99 -12.52 -2.22
CA ASP A 255 -22.12 -13.34 -1.77
C ASP A 255 -23.30 -12.50 -1.28
N MET A 256 -23.06 -11.24 -0.88
CA MET A 256 -24.12 -10.27 -0.59
C MET A 256 -24.77 -9.69 -1.86
N GLY A 257 -24.28 -10.06 -3.03
CA GLY A 257 -24.81 -9.62 -4.33
C GLY A 257 -24.12 -8.37 -4.89
N LEU A 258 -23.06 -7.85 -4.27
CA LEU A 258 -22.28 -6.77 -4.86
C LEU A 258 -21.44 -7.31 -6.03
N PRO A 259 -21.60 -6.79 -7.26
CA PRO A 259 -20.81 -7.23 -8.41
C PRO A 259 -19.31 -7.06 -8.20
N LEU A 260 -18.50 -8.01 -8.71
CA LEU A 260 -17.04 -7.97 -8.57
C LEU A 260 -16.40 -6.75 -9.26
N ASP A 261 -17.05 -6.16 -10.28
CA ASP A 261 -16.63 -4.92 -10.94
C ASP A 261 -17.01 -3.65 -10.14
N ARG A 262 -17.46 -3.81 -8.90
CA ARG A 262 -17.71 -2.75 -7.90
C ARG A 262 -16.90 -2.93 -6.62
N ILE A 263 -15.85 -3.77 -6.65
CA ILE A 263 -14.98 -4.04 -5.52
C ILE A 263 -13.53 -3.67 -5.89
N LEU A 264 -12.92 -2.82 -5.08
CA LEU A 264 -11.48 -2.62 -5.05
C LEU A 264 -10.89 -3.42 -3.89
N MET A 265 -9.72 -4.02 -4.10
CA MET A 265 -9.04 -4.80 -3.06
C MET A 265 -7.91 -3.97 -2.45
N ASP A 266 -7.87 -3.85 -1.13
CA ASP A 266 -6.75 -3.27 -0.40
C ASP A 266 -6.08 -4.37 0.42
N PRO A 267 -4.99 -4.99 -0.08
CA PRO A 267 -4.26 -6.01 0.68
C PRO A 267 -3.43 -5.42 1.84
N THR A 268 -3.56 -4.11 2.11
CA THR A 268 -2.70 -3.31 2.97
C THR A 268 -1.27 -3.24 2.45
N CYS A 269 -0.69 -2.04 2.46
CA CYS A 269 0.74 -1.86 2.21
C CYS A 269 1.39 -1.35 3.51
N ALA A 270 2.72 -1.32 3.53
CA ALA A 270 3.49 -0.72 4.61
C ALA A 270 4.54 0.22 4.00
N ALA A 271 5.01 1.16 4.81
CA ALA A 271 6.06 2.07 4.39
C ALA A 271 7.40 1.36 4.18
N VAL A 272 8.25 1.98 3.37
CA VAL A 272 9.64 1.58 3.16
C VAL A 272 10.35 1.51 4.51
N GLY A 273 10.98 0.37 4.81
CA GLY A 273 11.66 0.13 6.09
C GLY A 273 10.74 -0.34 7.23
N TYR A 274 9.43 -0.47 6.98
CA TYR A 274 8.41 -0.88 7.96
C TYR A 274 7.61 -2.10 7.50
N GLY A 275 8.22 -3.00 6.72
CA GLY A 275 7.59 -4.25 6.27
C GLY A 275 6.92 -4.16 4.89
N MET A 276 7.31 -3.19 4.06
CA MET A 276 6.83 -3.05 2.68
C MET A 276 6.98 -4.33 1.86
N GLU A 277 8.05 -5.10 2.10
CA GLU A 277 8.34 -6.37 1.43
C GLU A 277 7.22 -7.41 1.61
N TYR A 278 6.54 -7.43 2.76
CA TYR A 278 5.40 -8.32 2.99
C TYR A 278 4.21 -7.94 2.12
N GLY A 279 3.85 -6.65 2.12
CA GLY A 279 2.78 -6.13 1.26
C GLY A 279 3.09 -6.34 -0.22
N TYR A 280 4.34 -6.09 -0.63
CA TYR A 280 4.81 -6.32 -2.00
C TYR A 280 4.63 -7.77 -2.43
N SER A 281 5.14 -8.74 -1.65
CA SER A 281 4.99 -10.16 -1.97
C SER A 281 3.53 -10.62 -1.99
N VAL A 282 2.67 -10.05 -1.15
CA VAL A 282 1.22 -10.35 -1.17
C VAL A 282 0.56 -9.82 -2.43
N MET A 283 0.83 -8.57 -2.82
CA MET A 283 0.34 -7.97 -4.07
C MET A 283 0.79 -8.77 -5.30
N GLU A 284 2.05 -9.19 -5.34
CA GLU A 284 2.59 -10.02 -6.43
C GLU A 284 1.88 -11.37 -6.52
N ARG A 285 1.67 -12.05 -5.39
CA ARG A 285 0.94 -13.33 -5.33
C ARG A 285 -0.52 -13.18 -5.75
N LEU A 286 -1.19 -12.10 -5.36
CA LEU A 286 -2.55 -11.80 -5.78
C LEU A 286 -2.61 -11.54 -7.30
N ARG A 287 -1.63 -10.80 -7.85
CA ARG A 287 -1.51 -10.57 -9.30
C ARG A 287 -1.31 -11.87 -10.06
N LEU A 288 -0.39 -12.73 -9.62
CA LEU A 288 -0.15 -14.04 -10.25
C LEU A 288 -1.41 -14.92 -10.21
N SER A 289 -2.09 -14.97 -9.05
CA SER A 289 -3.35 -15.70 -8.89
C SER A 289 -4.43 -15.19 -9.86
N ALA A 290 -4.52 -13.87 -10.05
CA ALA A 290 -5.46 -13.24 -10.97
C ALA A 290 -5.19 -13.62 -12.44
N LEU A 291 -3.91 -13.58 -12.85
CA LEU A 291 -3.47 -13.92 -14.21
C LEU A 291 -3.53 -15.43 -14.50
N GLN A 292 -3.48 -16.26 -13.45
CA GLN A 292 -3.74 -17.71 -13.51
C GLN A 292 -5.24 -18.05 -13.50
N GLY A 293 -6.13 -17.04 -13.50
CA GLY A 293 -7.57 -17.24 -13.69
C GLY A 293 -8.40 -17.33 -12.41
N ASP A 294 -7.84 -17.04 -11.23
CA ASP A 294 -8.64 -16.98 -10.00
C ASP A 294 -9.47 -15.69 -9.93
N SER A 295 -10.75 -15.84 -10.27
CA SER A 295 -11.73 -14.75 -10.36
C SER A 295 -11.88 -13.89 -9.09
N MET A 296 -11.61 -14.44 -7.90
CA MET A 296 -11.74 -13.72 -6.62
C MET A 296 -10.51 -12.88 -6.29
N THR A 297 -9.44 -13.00 -7.09
CA THR A 297 -8.25 -12.13 -7.04
C THR A 297 -8.12 -11.20 -8.23
N GLN A 298 -9.00 -11.31 -9.22
CA GLN A 298 -9.02 -10.46 -10.42
C GLN A 298 -9.56 -9.05 -10.14
N LEU A 299 -9.40 -8.53 -8.93
CA LEU A 299 -9.84 -7.19 -8.55
C LEU A 299 -8.66 -6.20 -8.64
N PRO A 300 -8.89 -4.94 -9.07
CA PRO A 300 -7.87 -3.91 -8.96
C PRO A 300 -7.44 -3.69 -7.51
N MET A 301 -6.17 -3.34 -7.32
CA MET A 301 -5.61 -3.09 -5.99
C MET A 301 -5.53 -1.59 -5.69
N LEU A 302 -5.93 -1.21 -4.48
CA LEU A 302 -5.70 0.11 -3.90
C LEU A 302 -4.62 0.00 -2.80
N VAL A 303 -3.74 0.99 -2.70
CA VAL A 303 -2.70 1.04 -1.66
C VAL A 303 -2.62 2.44 -1.05
N THR A 304 -2.70 2.53 0.29
CA THR A 304 -2.65 3.81 1.01
C THR A 304 -1.21 4.24 1.33
N VAL A 305 -0.42 4.47 0.28
CA VAL A 305 1.01 4.83 0.41
C VAL A 305 1.25 6.10 1.22
N GLY A 306 0.37 7.09 1.11
CA GLY A 306 0.46 8.35 1.85
C GLY A 306 0.30 8.15 3.35
N GLU A 307 -0.78 7.48 3.76
CA GLU A 307 -1.08 7.10 5.16
C GLU A 307 0.12 6.35 5.78
N GLU A 308 0.63 5.36 5.06
CA GLU A 308 1.70 4.50 5.55
C GLU A 308 3.05 5.22 5.64
N ALA A 309 3.41 6.01 4.63
CA ALA A 309 4.69 6.72 4.60
C ALA A 309 4.73 7.89 5.61
N TRP A 310 3.71 8.76 5.60
CA TRP A 310 3.72 9.99 6.41
C TRP A 310 3.52 9.77 7.90
N ARG A 311 3.05 8.59 8.33
CA ARG A 311 3.01 8.24 9.76
C ARG A 311 4.37 7.87 10.35
N GLN A 312 5.35 7.53 9.51
CA GLN A 312 6.69 7.12 9.96
C GLN A 312 7.52 8.33 10.43
N LYS A 313 8.43 8.07 11.36
CA LYS A 313 9.26 9.13 11.96
C LYS A 313 10.13 9.82 10.91
N GLU A 314 10.69 9.06 9.99
CA GLU A 314 11.56 9.52 8.91
C GLU A 314 10.88 10.53 7.97
N SER A 315 9.54 10.53 7.90
CA SER A 315 8.75 11.47 7.10
C SER A 315 8.19 12.64 7.90
N LYS A 316 8.35 12.64 9.23
CA LYS A 316 7.91 13.72 10.13
C LYS A 316 9.04 14.63 10.62
N VAL A 317 10.28 14.25 10.36
CA VAL A 317 11.47 14.98 10.82
C VAL A 317 11.87 16.08 9.84
N GLY A 318 12.16 17.28 10.37
CA GLY A 318 12.88 18.33 9.67
C GLY A 318 14.40 18.13 9.76
N ASP A 319 15.16 19.22 9.68
CA ASP A 319 16.64 19.22 9.64
C ASP A 319 17.36 18.67 10.91
N ASP A 320 16.62 18.23 11.93
CA ASP A 320 17.15 17.79 13.23
C ASP A 320 17.60 16.31 13.29
N VAL A 321 17.48 15.57 12.19
CA VAL A 321 18.05 14.21 12.09
C VAL A 321 19.47 14.30 11.51
N PRO A 322 20.48 13.73 12.18
CA PRO A 322 21.84 13.66 11.63
C PRO A 322 21.78 13.05 10.24
N LYS A 323 22.44 13.67 9.26
CA LYS A 323 22.41 13.16 7.88
C LYS A 323 22.84 11.69 7.87
N PRO A 324 22.25 10.84 7.02
CA PRO A 324 22.71 9.47 6.87
C PRO A 324 24.23 9.46 6.58
N GLY A 325 25.03 8.98 7.55
CA GLY A 325 26.50 8.99 7.48
C GLY A 325 27.23 9.97 8.42
N GLU A 326 26.52 10.83 9.17
CA GLU A 326 27.11 11.75 10.15
C GLU A 326 27.16 11.21 11.59
N SER A 327 26.74 9.96 11.82
CA SER A 327 27.06 9.24 13.06
C SER A 327 28.57 8.99 13.11
N GLY A 328 29.25 9.91 13.78
CA GLY A 328 30.71 10.03 13.79
C GLY A 328 31.45 8.73 14.04
N ARG A 329 32.61 8.61 13.39
CA ARG A 329 33.63 7.56 13.53
C ARG A 329 34.14 7.31 14.97
N ASN A 330 33.56 7.91 16.02
CA ASN A 330 34.02 7.79 17.41
C ASN A 330 32.86 7.79 18.44
N GLY A 331 31.93 6.84 18.33
CA GLY A 331 30.96 6.53 19.39
C GLY A 331 30.66 5.03 19.42
N PRO A 332 30.51 4.40 20.60
CA PRO A 332 30.50 2.94 20.70
C PRO A 332 29.32 2.37 19.91
N SER A 333 29.63 1.38 19.08
CA SER A 333 28.71 0.62 18.25
C SER A 333 27.49 0.13 19.05
N THR A 334 26.39 0.87 19.00
CA THR A 334 25.08 0.38 19.43
C THR A 334 24.39 -0.25 18.23
N GLY A 335 24.37 -1.58 18.24
CA GLY A 335 23.27 -2.40 17.77
C GLY A 335 23.08 -2.48 16.26
N ARG A 336 23.53 -3.60 15.69
CA ARG A 336 22.92 -4.20 14.50
C ARG A 336 21.39 -4.19 14.66
N ARG A 337 20.67 -3.75 13.63
CA ARG A 337 19.38 -4.32 13.28
C ARG A 337 19.61 -5.21 12.06
#